data_AF-A0A9N9N6M0-F1
#
_entry.id   AF-A0A9N9N6M0-F1
#
_cell.length_a   1.000
_cell.length_b   1.000
_cell.length_c   1.000
_cell.angle_alpha   90.00
_cell.angle_beta   90.00
_cell.angle_gamma   90.00
#
_symmetry.space_group_name_H-M   'P 1'
#
loop_
_entity.id
_entity.type
_entity.pdbx_description
1 polymer ?
#
loop_
_entity_poly.entity_id
_entity_poly.type
_entity_poly.pdbx_seq_one_letter_code
_entity_poly.pdbx_strand_id
1 'polypeptide(L)'
;VRIDGSYLKTPLTKLKLSASARISYKGRHYYLLIKELPENIPLFYQGEKVGRLMSQGKQVIGSGSAHPTGITYKFIERGETFLKFEDEQQLANYLYGYGIVLKK
;
A
#
# COMPACT_ATOMS: atom_id res chain seq x y z
N VAL A 1 -6.64 6.47 0.84
CA VAL A 1 -5.26 6.30 1.35
C VAL A 1 -4.53 5.22 0.57
N ARG A 2 -3.20 5.19 0.58
CA ARG A 2 -2.40 4.27 -0.23
C ARG A 2 -1.34 3.60 0.63
N ILE A 3 -0.99 2.36 0.33
CA ILE A 3 0.15 1.67 0.93
C ILE A 3 1.21 1.52 -0.16
N ASP A 4 2.35 2.18 0.03
CA ASP A 4 3.53 2.01 -0.82
C ASP A 4 4.47 0.99 -0.17
N GLY A 5 4.49 -0.23 -0.71
CA GLY A 5 5.39 -1.28 -0.27
C GLY A 5 6.65 -1.27 -1.14
N SER A 6 7.77 -0.83 -0.58
CA SER A 6 9.10 -1.02 -1.18
C SER A 6 9.80 -2.17 -0.48
N TYR A 7 10.40 -3.09 -1.24
CA TYR A 7 11.02 -4.34 -0.76
C TYR A 7 10.03 -5.42 -0.29
N LEU A 8 9.28 -6.01 -1.22
CA LEU A 8 8.39 -7.13 -0.91
C LEU A 8 9.14 -8.47 -0.90
N LYS A 9 9.77 -8.79 0.23
CA LYS A 9 9.95 -10.19 0.67
C LYS A 9 8.77 -10.59 1.58
N THR A 10 7.58 -10.74 0.96
CA THR A 10 6.52 -11.70 1.35
C THR A 10 5.76 -11.57 2.69
N PRO A 11 4.96 -10.49 2.88
CA PRO A 11 3.55 -10.72 3.33
C PRO A 11 2.50 -9.88 2.60
N LEU A 12 2.85 -8.68 2.09
CA LEU A 12 1.89 -7.78 1.41
C LEU A 12 1.31 -8.36 0.12
N THR A 13 1.98 -9.33 -0.52
CA THR A 13 1.45 -10.08 -1.66
C THR A 13 0.27 -10.99 -1.31
N LYS A 14 0.06 -11.29 -0.01
CA LYS A 14 -1.05 -12.10 0.50
C LYS A 14 -2.26 -11.27 0.94
N LEU A 15 -2.19 -9.94 0.88
CA LEU A 15 -3.37 -9.08 1.02
C LEU A 15 -4.37 -9.49 -0.07
N LYS A 16 -5.33 -10.33 0.31
CA LYS A 16 -6.26 -10.95 -0.62
C LYS A 16 -7.05 -9.87 -1.37
N LEU A 17 -6.80 -9.76 -2.67
CA LEU A 17 -7.81 -9.62 -3.72
C LEU A 17 -8.75 -8.39 -3.68
N SER A 18 -8.47 -7.36 -2.89
CA SER A 18 -9.43 -6.26 -2.63
C SER A 18 -8.84 -4.85 -2.69
N ALA A 19 -7.55 -4.70 -2.97
CA ALA A 19 -6.95 -3.41 -3.28
C ALA A 19 -6.45 -3.41 -4.72
N SER A 20 -6.64 -2.30 -5.45
CA SER A 20 -5.96 -2.18 -6.72
C SER A 20 -4.46 -2.13 -6.48
N ALA A 21 -3.71 -2.94 -7.22
CA ALA A 21 -2.27 -3.08 -7.06
C ALA A 21 -1.54 -2.66 -8.33
N ARG A 22 -0.39 -2.01 -8.16
CA ARG A 22 0.46 -1.54 -9.25
C ARG A 22 1.92 -1.86 -8.99
N ILE A 23 2.66 -2.33 -10.00
CA ILE A 23 4.12 -2.47 -9.95
C ILE A 23 4.78 -1.09 -10.05
N SER A 24 5.69 -0.83 -9.12
CA SER A 24 6.70 0.21 -9.19
C SER A 24 8.08 -0.40 -9.43
N TYR A 25 9.06 0.43 -9.81
CA TYR A 25 10.46 0.00 -10.00
C TYR A 25 11.03 -0.79 -8.79
N LYS A 26 10.49 -0.59 -7.57
CA LYS A 26 11.00 -1.20 -6.34
C LYS A 26 9.94 -1.90 -5.47
N GLY A 27 8.72 -2.10 -5.97
CA GLY A 27 7.63 -2.47 -5.08
C GLY A 27 6.23 -2.50 -5.69
N ARG A 28 5.22 -2.49 -4.81
CA ARG A 28 3.81 -2.39 -5.20
C ARG A 28 3.10 -1.29 -4.43
N HIS A 29 2.26 -0.53 -5.12
CA HIS A 29 1.32 0.39 -4.48
C HIS A 29 -0.04 -0.30 -4.38
N TYR A 30 -0.62 -0.31 -3.18
CA TYR A 30 -1.99 -0.77 -2.92
C TYR A 30 -2.87 0.44 -2.61
N TYR A 31 -4.01 0.56 -3.29
CA TYR A 31 -4.95 1.66 -3.07
C TYR A 31 -6.14 1.18 -2.27
N LEU A 32 -6.52 1.96 -1.25
CA LEU A 32 -7.66 1.70 -0.37
C LEU A 32 -8.42 3.00 -0.09
N LEU A 33 -9.68 2.86 0.30
CA LEU A 33 -10.54 3.95 0.73
C LEU A 33 -10.60 3.93 2.25
N ILE A 34 -10.45 5.11 2.85
CA ILE A 34 -10.60 5.31 4.29
C ILE A 34 -11.33 6.64 4.47
N LYS A 35 -12.32 6.68 5.36
CA LYS A 35 -13.17 7.86 5.55
C LYS A 35 -12.43 8.97 6.28
N GLU A 36 -11.81 8.63 7.40
CA GLU A 36 -10.92 9.55 8.13
C GLU A 36 -9.48 9.35 7.65
N LEU A 37 -8.87 10.38 7.08
CA LEU A 37 -7.54 10.26 6.49
C LEU A 37 -6.46 10.15 7.60
N PRO A 38 -5.75 9.02 7.73
CA PRO A 38 -4.62 8.88 8.66
C PRO A 38 -3.44 9.74 8.24
N GLU A 39 -2.46 9.83 9.13
CA GLU A 39 -1.16 10.42 8.82
C GLU A 39 -0.33 9.51 7.88
N ASN A 40 0.80 10.04 7.43
CA ASN A 40 1.75 9.26 6.63
C ASN A 40 2.66 8.41 7.53
N ILE A 41 2.34 7.13 7.70
CA ILE A 41 2.94 6.27 8.74
C ILE A 41 3.80 5.15 8.11
N PRO A 42 5.03 4.89 8.57
CA PRO A 42 5.80 3.73 8.11
C PRO A 42 5.16 2.40 8.53
N LEU A 43 5.29 1.39 7.66
CA LEU A 43 4.77 0.04 7.87
C LEU A 43 5.92 -0.92 8.18
N PHE A 44 5.71 -1.78 9.17
CA PHE A 44 6.68 -2.77 9.61
C PHE A 44 6.11 -4.18 9.56
N TYR A 45 6.97 -5.16 9.25
CA TYR A 45 6.68 -6.58 9.37
C TYR A 45 7.88 -7.26 10.03
N GLN A 46 7.64 -8.00 11.12
CA GLN A 46 8.72 -8.66 11.89
C GLN A 46 9.87 -7.70 12.28
N GLY A 47 9.54 -6.45 12.61
CA GLY A 47 10.53 -5.42 12.99
C GLY A 47 11.20 -4.70 11.80
N GLU A 48 11.06 -5.21 10.59
CA GLU A 48 11.64 -4.63 9.38
C GLU A 48 10.67 -3.67 8.68
N LYS A 49 11.18 -2.56 8.16
CA LYS A 49 10.36 -1.59 7.43
C LYS A 49 10.04 -2.14 6.04
N VAL A 50 8.76 -2.34 5.76
CA VAL A 50 8.27 -2.92 4.50
C VAL A 50 7.54 -1.94 3.59
N GLY A 51 7.29 -0.72 4.08
CA GLY A 51 6.60 0.29 3.30
C GLY A 51 6.16 1.51 4.09
N ARG A 52 5.19 2.21 3.54
CA ARG A 52 4.58 3.40 4.16
C ARG A 52 3.12 3.53 3.74
N LEU A 53 2.29 3.93 4.70
CA LEU A 53 0.97 4.50 4.47
C LEU A 53 1.11 5.94 3.96
N MET A 54 0.57 6.20 2.79
CA MET A 54 0.62 7.47 2.08
C MET A 54 -0.79 8.05 2.02
N SER A 55 -0.98 9.19 2.66
CA SER A 55 -2.25 9.90 2.83
C SER A 55 -2.12 11.32 2.27
N GLN A 56 -2.74 12.31 2.91
CA GLN A 56 -2.75 13.70 2.48
C GLN A 56 -1.32 14.28 2.33
N GLY A 57 -1.15 15.16 1.34
CA GLY A 57 0.11 15.85 1.05
C GLY A 57 1.18 14.98 0.39
N LYS A 58 0.88 13.71 0.08
CA LYS A 58 1.80 12.81 -0.62
C LYS A 58 1.20 12.28 -1.92
N GLN A 59 2.05 12.15 -2.92
CA GLN A 59 1.69 11.65 -4.24
C GLN A 59 2.53 10.42 -4.57
N VAL A 60 1.99 9.57 -5.44
CA VAL A 60 2.72 8.48 -6.06
C VAL A 60 2.63 8.66 -7.56
N ILE A 61 3.68 8.27 -8.29
CA ILE A 61 3.70 8.30 -9.75
C ILE A 61 2.47 7.56 -10.28
N GLY A 62 1.90 7.96 -11.43
CA GLY A 62 0.66 7.45 -12.07
C GLY A 62 0.89 6.31 -13.09
N SER A 63 -0.10 5.45 -13.36
CA SER A 63 0.13 4.27 -14.21
C SER A 63 0.38 4.71 -15.65
N GLY A 64 1.23 4.01 -16.37
CA GLY A 64 1.66 4.43 -17.72
C GLY A 64 2.80 5.45 -17.72
N SER A 65 3.19 6.01 -16.56
CA SER A 65 4.44 6.76 -16.47
C SER A 65 5.65 5.85 -16.69
N ALA A 66 6.72 6.41 -17.25
CA ALA A 66 8.00 5.74 -17.41
C ALA A 66 8.95 6.08 -16.24
N HIS A 67 9.58 5.07 -15.66
CA HIS A 67 10.70 5.25 -14.74
C HIS A 67 11.98 5.54 -15.54
N PRO A 68 12.95 6.32 -15.00
CA PRO A 68 14.22 6.57 -15.68
C PRO A 68 15.02 5.32 -16.07
N THR A 69 14.77 4.18 -15.42
CA THR A 69 15.38 2.88 -15.79
C THR A 69 14.68 2.18 -16.96
N GLY A 70 13.73 2.83 -17.64
CA GLY A 70 12.96 2.27 -18.76
C GLY A 70 11.76 1.40 -18.35
N ILE A 71 11.57 1.16 -17.05
CA ILE A 71 10.42 0.39 -16.56
C ILE A 71 9.17 1.27 -16.58
N THR A 72 8.15 0.84 -17.32
CA THR A 72 6.83 1.48 -17.27
C THR A 72 6.06 0.95 -16.08
N TYR A 73 5.45 1.85 -15.34
CA TYR A 73 4.64 1.46 -14.21
C TYR A 73 3.29 0.92 -14.67
N LYS A 74 2.96 -0.32 -14.27
CA LYS A 74 1.77 -1.04 -14.76
C LYS A 74 0.80 -1.37 -13.63
N PHE A 75 -0.48 -1.18 -13.92
CA PHE A 75 -1.56 -1.68 -13.11
C PHE A 75 -1.62 -3.21 -13.26
N ILE A 76 -1.66 -3.95 -12.15
CA ILE A 76 -1.55 -5.42 -12.16
C ILE A 76 -2.90 -6.06 -11.96
N GLU A 77 -3.68 -5.52 -11.02
CA GLU A 77 -4.86 -6.22 -10.52
C GLU A 77 -5.88 -5.20 -10.01
N ARG A 78 -7.13 -5.35 -10.47
CA ARG A 78 -8.29 -4.66 -9.93
C ARG A 78 -9.04 -5.69 -9.10
N GLY A 79 -8.99 -5.58 -7.77
CA GLY A 79 -9.96 -6.29 -6.94
C GLY A 79 -11.38 -5.86 -7.34
N GLU A 80 -12.36 -6.76 -7.18
CA GLU A 80 -13.76 -6.50 -7.55
C GLU A 80 -14.34 -5.30 -6.77
N THR A 81 -13.83 -5.05 -5.57
CA THR A 81 -14.20 -3.91 -4.73
C THR A 81 -12.95 -3.34 -4.07
N PHE A 82 -12.87 -2.01 -3.93
CA PHE A 82 -11.85 -1.37 -3.10
C PHE A 82 -12.06 -1.72 -1.63
N LEU A 83 -10.97 -2.04 -0.92
CA LEU A 83 -10.97 -2.05 0.54
C LEU A 83 -11.40 -0.70 1.08
N LYS A 84 -12.38 -0.72 1.98
CA LYS A 84 -12.94 0.46 2.64
C LYS A 84 -12.75 0.33 4.15
N PHE A 85 -12.33 1.41 4.78
CA PHE A 85 -12.17 1.51 6.22
C PHE A 85 -12.82 2.80 6.73
N GLU A 86 -13.36 2.78 7.93
CA GLU A 86 -13.87 3.98 8.60
C GLU A 86 -12.71 4.83 9.12
N ASP A 87 -11.76 4.21 9.84
CA ASP A 87 -10.68 4.90 10.54
C ASP A 87 -9.33 4.15 10.49
N GLU A 88 -8.28 4.80 11.04
CA GLU A 88 -6.92 4.25 11.11
C GLU A 88 -6.86 2.96 11.93
N GLN A 89 -7.67 2.83 12.99
CA GLN A 89 -7.67 1.67 13.87
C GLN A 89 -8.20 0.42 13.17
N GLN A 90 -9.25 0.56 12.37
CA GLN A 90 -9.79 -0.53 11.56
C GLN A 90 -8.78 -1.01 10.52
N LEU A 91 -8.08 -0.06 9.86
CA LEU A 91 -6.99 -0.39 8.95
C LEU A 91 -5.84 -1.10 9.69
N ALA A 92 -5.48 -0.63 10.89
CA ALA A 92 -4.43 -1.25 11.71
C ALA A 92 -4.76 -2.69 12.08
N ASN A 93 -5.98 -2.94 12.54
CA ASN A 93 -6.46 -4.28 12.89
C ASN A 93 -6.43 -5.21 11.68
N TYR A 94 -6.84 -4.72 10.51
CA TYR A 94 -6.79 -5.48 9.27
C TYR A 94 -5.35 -5.85 8.87
N LEU A 95 -4.42 -4.89 8.91
CA LEU A 95 -3.01 -5.13 8.59
C LEU A 95 -2.33 -6.05 9.61
N TYR A 96 -2.70 -5.94 10.90
CA TYR A 96 -2.19 -6.79 11.96
C TYR A 96 -2.53 -8.28 11.73
N GLY A 97 -3.68 -8.58 11.12
CA GLY A 97 -4.04 -9.93 10.68
C GLY A 97 -3.06 -10.56 9.69
N TYR A 98 -2.21 -9.75 9.05
CA TYR A 98 -1.12 -10.17 8.16
C TYR A 98 0.28 -9.97 8.78
N GLY A 99 0.35 -9.66 10.09
CA GLY A 99 1.59 -9.39 10.81
C GLY A 99 2.21 -8.03 10.51
N ILE A 100 1.47 -7.11 9.88
CA ILE A 100 1.93 -5.77 9.52
C ILE A 100 1.48 -4.78 10.60
N VAL A 101 2.41 -3.94 11.06
CA VAL A 101 2.19 -2.98 12.13
C VAL A 101 2.42 -1.56 11.61
N LEU A 102 1.51 -0.65 11.97
CA LEU A 102 1.66 0.80 11.80
C LEU A 102 2.42 1.34 13.01
N LYS A 103 3.56 2.00 12.80
CA LYS A 103 4.35 2.60 13.88
C LYS A 103 4.48 4.10 13.64
N LYS A 104 3.93 4.90 14.56
CA LYS A 104 4.07 6.37 14.55
C LYS A 104 5.50 6.77 14.90
#